data_AF-A0A9D5H9N0-F1
#
_entry.id   AF-A0A9D5H9N0-F1
#
_cell.length_a   1.000
_cell.length_b   1.000
_cell.length_c   1.000
_cell.angle_alpha   90.00
_cell.angle_beta   90.00
_cell.angle_gamma   90.00
#
_symmetry.space_group_name_H-M   'P 1'
#
loop_
_entity.id
_entity.type
_entity.pdbx_description
1 polymer ?
#
loop_
_entity_poly.entity_id
_entity_poly.type
_entity_poly.pdbx_seq_one_letter_code
_entity_poly.pdbx_strand_id
1 'polypeptide(L)'
;MAKEKKPKPSNVRIESKVPEKDDDLGFSSEEEEIERVLGDIPLGELQKARADGSHASLSKTVVRDPRFESLCGTLDTEGFHKRYDFLFEVELPAEKEKLQKLIKKEKDPNVVKELKDHVHWIAAGKLDSFVEKRRKRNALKDIRYMPYRKSSKEAQYLCPLGSRKESKLQIVSQQTVG
;
A
#
# COMPACT_ATOMS: atom_id res chain seq x y z
N MET A 1 51.32 1.18 -2.64
CA MET A 1 50.11 0.41 -2.27
C MET A 1 49.78 0.71 -0.81
N ALA A 2 48.96 1.72 -0.55
CA ALA A 2 48.54 2.07 0.81
C ALA A 2 47.30 1.25 1.18
N LYS A 3 47.40 0.42 2.22
CA LYS A 3 46.26 -0.33 2.76
C LYS A 3 45.45 0.59 3.67
N GLU A 4 44.25 0.95 3.25
CA GLU A 4 43.28 1.67 4.09
C GLU A 4 42.92 0.81 5.31
N LYS A 5 43.22 1.30 6.51
CA LYS A 5 42.76 0.72 7.77
C LYS A 5 41.32 1.17 8.02
N LYS A 6 40.37 0.23 8.04
CA LYS A 6 38.99 0.49 8.46
C LYS A 6 38.95 0.87 9.94
N PRO A 7 38.25 1.95 10.36
CA PRO A 7 38.08 2.26 11.77
C PRO A 7 37.14 1.24 12.44
N LYS A 8 37.51 0.79 13.64
CA LYS A 8 36.67 -0.08 14.48
C LYS A 8 35.55 0.76 15.13
N PRO A 9 34.31 0.27 15.24
CA PRO A 9 33.27 0.98 15.98
C PRO A 9 33.58 0.92 17.48
N SER A 10 33.70 2.10 18.10
CA SER A 10 33.81 2.27 19.54
C SER A 10 32.47 1.89 20.19
N ASN A 11 32.47 0.75 20.89
CA ASN A 11 31.34 0.30 21.68
C ASN A 11 31.26 1.14 22.96
N VAL A 12 30.55 2.28 22.89
CA VAL A 12 30.24 3.07 24.09
C VAL A 12 29.05 2.38 24.76
N ARG A 13 29.36 1.54 25.75
CA ARG A 13 28.40 0.98 26.69
C ARG A 13 27.93 2.11 27.60
N ILE A 14 26.79 2.70 27.26
CA ILE A 14 26.09 3.63 28.17
C ILE A 14 25.44 2.75 29.24
N GLU A 15 26.09 2.64 30.39
CA GLU A 15 25.46 2.11 31.59
C GLU A 15 24.51 3.17 32.13
N SER A 16 23.24 3.06 31.76
CA SER A 16 22.16 3.77 32.44
C SER A 16 22.01 3.17 33.84
N LYS A 17 22.69 3.76 34.81
CA LYS A 17 22.35 3.62 36.22
C LYS A 17 20.93 4.15 36.40
N VAL A 18 19.95 3.24 36.41
CA VAL A 18 18.58 3.56 36.83
C VAL A 18 18.63 3.72 38.35
N PRO A 19 18.32 4.90 38.92
CA PRO A 19 18.01 4.99 40.33
C PRO A 19 16.66 4.30 40.54
N GLU A 20 16.63 3.24 41.34
CA GLU A 20 15.42 2.81 42.03
C GLU A 20 14.92 4.00 42.85
N LYS A 21 13.81 4.56 42.40
CA LYS A 21 12.95 5.41 43.22
C LYS A 21 11.76 4.55 43.55
N ASP A 22 11.68 4.13 44.80
CA ASP A 22 10.43 3.70 45.40
C ASP A 22 9.55 4.95 45.53
N ASP A 23 8.96 5.35 44.40
CA ASP A 23 7.90 6.36 44.38
C ASP A 23 6.62 5.64 44.82
N ASP A 24 6.35 5.67 46.12
CA ASP A 24 5.05 5.38 46.74
C ASP A 24 4.07 6.45 46.21
N LEU A 25 3.62 6.26 44.96
CA LEU A 25 2.66 7.13 44.30
C LEU A 25 1.28 6.80 44.86
N GLY A 26 0.91 7.50 45.93
CA GLY A 26 -0.47 7.56 46.39
C GLY A 26 -1.36 7.86 45.19
N PHE A 27 -2.24 6.91 44.87
CA PHE A 27 -3.26 7.06 43.86
C PHE A 27 -3.98 8.38 44.10
N SER A 28 -3.97 9.27 43.11
CA SER A 28 -4.77 10.49 43.19
C SER A 28 -6.21 10.06 43.40
N SER A 29 -6.93 10.71 44.32
CA SER A 29 -8.34 10.41 44.61
C SER A 29 -9.21 10.35 43.34
N GLU A 30 -8.77 11.05 42.29
CA GLU A 30 -9.35 11.09 40.97
C GLU A 30 -9.24 9.74 40.22
N GLU A 31 -8.13 9.01 40.37
CA GLU A 31 -7.92 7.71 39.69
C GLU A 31 -8.79 6.60 40.27
N GLU A 32 -8.93 6.55 41.59
CA GLU A 32 -9.85 5.60 42.23
C GLU A 32 -11.32 5.93 41.95
N GLU A 33 -11.65 7.21 41.83
CA GLU A 33 -13.00 7.65 41.44
C GLU A 33 -13.29 7.21 40.00
N ILE A 34 -12.32 7.35 39.10
CA ILE A 34 -12.42 6.86 37.72
C ILE A 34 -12.60 5.33 37.69
N GLU A 35 -11.87 4.56 38.51
CA GLU A 35 -12.00 3.09 38.55
C GLU A 35 -13.38 2.64 39.05
N ARG A 36 -13.91 3.27 40.10
CA ARG A 36 -15.27 3.02 40.59
C ARG A 36 -16.32 3.34 39.52
N VAL A 37 -16.21 4.50 38.88
CA VAL A 37 -17.11 4.90 37.79
C VAL A 37 -17.03 3.94 36.61
N LEU A 38 -15.84 3.46 36.23
CA LEU A 38 -15.68 2.46 35.17
C LEU A 38 -16.24 1.09 35.53
N GLY A 39 -16.14 0.68 36.80
CA GLY A 39 -16.68 -0.58 37.30
C GLY A 39 -18.22 -0.62 37.27
N ASP A 40 -18.86 0.54 37.43
CA ASP A 40 -20.31 0.67 37.46
C ASP A 40 -20.95 0.87 36.07
N ILE A 41 -20.15 1.15 35.02
CA ILE A 41 -20.67 1.36 33.67
C ILE A 41 -21.05 -0.01 33.05
N PRO A 42 -22.32 -0.21 32.64
CA PRO A 42 -22.74 -1.46 32.04
C PRO A 42 -22.03 -1.69 30.70
N LEU A 43 -21.70 -2.96 30.42
CA LEU A 43 -20.95 -3.37 29.21
C LEU A 43 -21.53 -2.80 27.89
N GLY A 44 -22.85 -2.59 27.82
CA GLY A 44 -23.51 -1.98 26.66
C GLY A 44 -23.12 -0.53 26.40
N GLU A 45 -22.88 0.27 27.44
CA GLU A 45 -22.43 1.66 27.31
C GLU A 45 -20.98 1.72 26.82
N LEU A 46 -20.12 0.82 27.29
CA LEU A 46 -18.74 0.66 26.79
C LEU A 46 -18.72 0.26 25.31
N GLN A 47 -19.60 -0.66 24.91
CA GLN A 47 -19.75 -1.05 23.51
C GLN A 47 -20.24 0.10 22.65
N LYS A 48 -21.14 0.96 23.16
CA LYS A 48 -21.63 2.15 22.48
C LYS A 48 -20.54 3.22 22.30
N ALA A 49 -19.77 3.52 23.34
CA ALA A 49 -18.63 4.45 23.25
C ALA A 49 -17.58 4.00 22.22
N ARG A 50 -17.38 2.68 22.09
CA ARG A 50 -16.51 2.11 21.03
C ARG A 50 -17.16 2.18 19.65
N ALA A 51 -18.48 2.04 19.56
CA ALA A 51 -19.25 2.12 18.32
C ALA A 51 -19.35 3.55 17.77
N ASP A 52 -19.35 4.56 18.64
CA ASP A 52 -19.46 5.98 18.27
C ASP A 52 -18.24 6.47 17.45
N GLY A 53 -17.14 5.70 17.43
CA GLY A 53 -16.00 5.91 16.52
C GLY A 53 -15.21 7.21 16.78
N SER A 54 -15.56 7.97 17.83
CA SER A 54 -14.93 9.24 18.20
C SER A 54 -13.43 9.08 18.48
N HIS A 55 -13.03 7.95 19.09
CA HIS A 55 -11.64 7.60 19.37
C HIS A 55 -10.86 7.06 18.15
N ALA A 56 -11.51 6.81 17.01
CA ALA A 56 -10.87 6.24 15.81
C ALA A 56 -10.38 7.31 14.81
N SER A 57 -10.62 8.60 15.07
CA SER A 57 -10.43 9.68 14.10
C SER A 57 -9.03 10.31 14.06
N LEU A 58 -8.09 9.84 14.87
CA LEU A 58 -6.68 10.15 14.64
C LEU A 58 -6.11 9.10 13.68
N SER A 59 -6.43 9.26 12.40
CA SER A 59 -5.71 8.57 11.33
C SER A 59 -4.24 8.93 11.49
N LYS A 60 -3.45 8.04 12.10
CA LYS A 60 -2.01 8.20 12.18
C LYS A 60 -1.54 8.42 10.75
N THR A 61 -1.11 9.64 10.43
CA THR A 61 -0.39 9.93 9.19
C THR A 61 0.82 9.05 9.25
N VAL A 62 0.73 7.88 8.65
CA VAL A 62 1.88 7.01 8.61
C VAL A 62 2.91 7.79 7.84
N VAL A 63 4.07 8.01 8.46
CA VAL A 63 5.24 8.61 7.80
C VAL A 63 5.62 7.65 6.68
N ARG A 64 5.03 7.86 5.51
CA ARG A 64 5.33 7.12 4.30
C ARG A 64 6.62 7.71 3.75
N ASP A 65 7.48 6.85 3.23
CA ASP A 65 8.73 7.28 2.60
C ASP A 65 8.38 8.29 1.49
N PRO A 66 8.93 9.53 1.52
CA PRO A 66 8.55 10.60 0.60
C PRO A 66 8.71 10.23 -0.88
N ARG A 67 9.59 9.26 -1.19
CA ARG A 67 9.74 8.72 -2.55
C ARG A 67 8.49 7.99 -3.04
N PHE A 68 7.67 7.50 -2.12
CA PHE A 68 6.45 6.73 -2.35
C PHE A 68 5.18 7.53 -2.06
N GLU A 69 5.30 8.81 -1.71
CA GLU A 69 4.15 9.69 -1.60
C GLU A 69 3.62 10.01 -3.00
N SER A 70 2.29 10.13 -3.15
CA SER A 70 1.69 10.44 -4.46
C SER A 70 2.11 11.83 -4.99
N LEU A 71 2.70 12.65 -4.13
CA LEU A 71 3.29 13.96 -4.42
C LEU A 71 4.77 13.88 -4.84
N CYS A 72 5.32 12.70 -5.15
CA CYS A 72 6.71 12.55 -5.57
C CYS A 72 6.97 13.11 -6.99
N GLY A 73 7.01 14.44 -7.08
CA GLY A 73 7.37 15.21 -8.27
C GLY A 73 6.34 15.18 -9.40
N THR A 74 6.04 16.36 -9.96
CA THR A 74 5.33 16.48 -11.24
C THR A 74 6.31 16.16 -12.38
N LEU A 75 5.99 15.16 -13.20
CA LEU A 75 6.78 14.85 -14.38
C LEU A 75 6.63 15.97 -15.41
N ASP A 76 7.68 16.79 -15.57
CA ASP A 76 7.76 17.78 -16.63
C ASP A 76 8.09 17.08 -17.97
N THR A 77 7.05 16.83 -18.75
CA THR A 77 7.15 16.18 -20.06
C THR A 77 7.89 17.04 -21.08
N GLU A 78 7.76 18.36 -21.00
CA GLU A 78 8.38 19.29 -21.95
C GLU A 78 9.89 19.41 -21.69
N GLY A 79 10.27 19.55 -20.42
CA GLY A 79 11.68 19.54 -20.04
C GLY A 79 12.36 18.19 -20.28
N PHE A 80 11.63 17.07 -20.16
CA PHE A 80 12.14 15.76 -20.56
C PHE A 80 12.45 15.72 -22.06
N HIS A 81 11.52 16.17 -22.90
CA HIS A 81 11.75 16.20 -24.35
C HIS A 81 13.02 17.00 -24.65
N LYS A 82 13.10 18.25 -24.18
CA LYS A 82 14.25 19.15 -24.38
C LYS A 82 15.60 18.56 -23.95
N ARG A 83 15.65 17.94 -22.76
CA ARG A 83 16.90 17.33 -22.26
C ARG A 83 17.35 16.12 -23.07
N TYR A 84 16.40 15.45 -23.72
CA TYR A 84 16.64 14.26 -24.52
C TYR A 84 16.29 14.47 -26.00
N ASP A 85 16.36 15.71 -26.51
CA ASP A 85 16.02 16.04 -27.91
C ASP A 85 16.87 15.22 -28.89
N PHE A 86 18.14 14.98 -28.56
CA PHE A 86 19.06 14.16 -29.34
C PHE A 86 18.54 12.74 -29.60
N LEU A 87 17.73 12.17 -28.67
CA LEU A 87 17.11 10.87 -28.85
C LEU A 87 16.12 10.91 -30.02
N PHE A 88 15.32 11.97 -30.11
CA PHE A 88 14.27 12.11 -31.12
C PHE A 88 14.78 12.62 -32.46
N GLU A 89 15.79 13.50 -32.45
CA GLU A 89 16.32 14.13 -33.67
C GLU A 89 17.47 13.33 -34.30
N VAL A 90 18.32 12.69 -33.50
CA VAL A 90 19.56 12.06 -33.99
C VAL A 90 19.48 10.54 -33.89
N GLU A 91 19.20 10.00 -32.70
CA GLU A 91 19.34 8.56 -32.45
C GLU A 91 18.21 7.73 -33.06
N LEU A 92 16.95 8.06 -32.77
CA LEU A 92 15.80 7.30 -33.27
C LEU A 92 15.69 7.32 -34.81
N PRO A 93 15.87 8.46 -35.51
CA PRO A 93 15.90 8.46 -36.97
C PRO A 93 17.06 7.62 -37.53
N ALA A 94 18.26 7.73 -36.94
CA ALA A 94 19.41 6.94 -37.37
C ALA A 94 19.21 5.43 -37.15
N GLU A 95 18.60 5.02 -36.04
CA GLU A 95 18.25 3.62 -35.77
C GLU A 95 17.22 3.11 -36.78
N LYS A 96 16.17 3.89 -37.04
CA LYS A 96 15.14 3.55 -38.02
C LYS A 96 15.73 3.32 -39.42
N GLU A 97 16.67 4.16 -39.84
CA GLU A 97 17.36 3.96 -41.13
C GLU A 97 18.21 2.69 -41.16
N LYS A 98 18.93 2.39 -40.08
CA LYS A 98 19.72 1.15 -39.99
C LYS A 98 18.82 -0.08 -40.11
N LEU A 99 17.68 -0.11 -39.41
CA LEU A 99 16.69 -1.18 -39.50
C LEU A 99 16.10 -1.30 -40.90
N GLN A 100 15.80 -0.18 -41.57
CA GLN A 100 15.33 -0.22 -42.96
C GLN A 100 16.38 -0.77 -43.92
N LYS A 101 17.66 -0.43 -43.72
CA LYS A 101 18.77 -1.01 -44.51
C LYS A 101 18.88 -2.51 -44.26
N LEU A 102 18.66 -3.00 -43.05
CA LEU A 102 18.62 -4.43 -42.73
C LEU A 102 17.44 -5.13 -43.40
N ILE A 103 16.23 -4.54 -43.37
CA ILE A 103 15.04 -5.09 -44.03
C ILE A 103 15.26 -5.29 -45.53
N LYS A 104 16.01 -4.39 -46.19
CA LYS A 104 16.32 -4.50 -47.62
C LYS A 104 17.37 -5.58 -47.93
N LYS A 105 18.21 -5.94 -46.95
CA LYS A 105 19.30 -6.91 -47.10
C LYS A 105 18.85 -8.32 -46.76
N GLU A 106 18.05 -8.43 -45.70
CA GLU A 106 17.59 -9.70 -45.16
C GLU A 106 16.53 -10.33 -46.08
N LYS A 107 16.57 -11.65 -46.20
CA LYS A 107 15.64 -12.43 -47.03
C LYS A 107 14.68 -13.26 -46.19
N ASP A 108 15.06 -13.57 -44.95
CA ASP A 108 14.26 -14.40 -44.06
C ASP A 108 13.00 -13.66 -43.61
N PRO A 109 11.80 -14.24 -43.83
CA PRO A 109 10.54 -13.54 -43.59
C PRO A 109 10.31 -13.27 -42.10
N ASN A 110 10.81 -14.13 -41.21
CA ASN A 110 10.66 -13.93 -39.76
C ASN A 110 11.49 -12.74 -39.27
N VAL A 111 12.75 -12.66 -39.69
CA VAL A 111 13.65 -11.55 -39.33
C VAL A 111 13.14 -10.23 -39.91
N VAL A 112 12.68 -10.24 -41.17
CA VAL A 112 12.06 -9.07 -41.80
C VAL A 112 10.82 -8.59 -41.03
N LYS A 113 10.02 -9.51 -40.51
CA LYS A 113 8.85 -9.18 -39.68
C LYS A 113 9.27 -8.51 -38.37
N GLU A 114 10.23 -9.10 -37.65
CA GLU A 114 10.76 -8.53 -36.39
C GLU A 114 11.35 -7.13 -36.60
N LEU A 115 12.13 -6.94 -37.67
CA LEU A 115 12.69 -5.63 -38.02
C LEU A 115 11.59 -4.60 -38.35
N LYS A 116 10.54 -5.01 -39.05
CA LYS A 116 9.37 -4.15 -39.33
C LYS A 116 8.61 -3.79 -38.06
N ASP A 117 8.42 -4.74 -37.15
CA ASP A 117 7.78 -4.52 -35.86
C ASP A 117 8.59 -3.52 -35.02
N HIS A 118 9.91 -3.62 -35.04
CA HIS A 118 10.79 -2.68 -34.35
C HIS A 118 10.71 -1.26 -34.95
N VAL A 119 10.75 -1.14 -36.28
CA VAL A 119 10.53 0.15 -36.97
C VAL A 119 9.17 0.76 -36.62
N HIS A 120 8.12 -0.08 -36.56
CA HIS A 120 6.80 0.38 -36.15
C HIS A 120 6.79 0.85 -34.71
N TRP A 121 7.48 0.17 -33.81
CA TRP A 121 7.56 0.55 -32.39
C TRP A 121 8.22 1.91 -32.19
N ILE A 122 9.36 2.15 -32.87
CA ILE A 122 10.04 3.45 -32.89
C ILE A 122 9.13 4.55 -33.46
N ALA A 123 8.52 4.30 -34.62
CA ALA A 123 7.67 5.29 -35.28
C ALA A 123 6.38 5.59 -34.51
N ALA A 124 5.88 4.62 -33.75
CA ALA A 124 4.62 4.78 -33.03
C ALA A 124 4.75 5.65 -31.77
N GLY A 125 5.97 5.89 -31.25
CA GLY A 125 6.19 6.73 -30.07
C GLY A 125 5.32 6.32 -28.86
N LYS A 126 4.93 5.04 -28.79
CA LYS A 126 3.82 4.55 -27.94
C LYS A 126 4.19 4.39 -26.46
N LEU A 127 5.39 4.78 -26.05
CA LEU A 127 5.89 4.59 -24.68
C LEU A 127 4.95 5.24 -23.66
N ASP A 128 4.52 6.49 -23.92
CA ASP A 128 3.61 7.21 -23.03
C ASP A 128 2.26 6.49 -22.91
N SER A 129 1.69 6.03 -24.02
CA SER A 129 0.43 5.28 -24.01
C SER A 129 0.53 3.94 -23.27
N PHE A 130 1.70 3.30 -23.29
CA PHE A 130 1.97 2.04 -22.61
C PHE A 130 2.18 2.23 -21.11
N VAL A 131 2.99 3.22 -20.72
CA VAL A 131 3.22 3.61 -19.33
C VAL A 131 1.91 4.04 -18.69
N GLU A 132 1.10 4.85 -19.38
CA GLU A 132 -0.19 5.32 -18.90
C GLU A 132 -1.20 4.17 -18.71
N LYS A 133 -1.27 3.22 -19.66
CA LYS A 133 -2.06 1.99 -19.50
C LYS A 133 -1.59 1.14 -18.30
N ARG A 134 -0.29 1.10 -18.02
CA ARG A 134 0.26 0.35 -16.89
C ARG A 134 -0.05 1.05 -15.55
N ARG A 135 0.09 2.38 -15.49
CA ARG A 135 -0.33 3.20 -14.33
C ARG A 135 -1.80 2.98 -14.00
N LYS A 136 -2.69 3.06 -15.00
CA LYS A 136 -4.13 2.82 -14.82
C LYS A 136 -4.43 1.41 -14.30
N ARG A 137 -3.79 0.37 -14.85
CA ARG A 137 -3.96 -1.01 -14.34
C ARG A 137 -3.43 -1.19 -12.92
N ASN A 138 -2.31 -0.56 -12.57
CA ASN A 138 -1.77 -0.63 -11.21
C ASN A 138 -2.69 0.10 -10.23
N ALA A 139 -3.15 1.31 -10.56
CA ALA A 139 -4.15 2.01 -9.77
C ALA A 139 -5.43 1.18 -9.56
N LEU A 140 -5.94 0.50 -10.61
CA LEU A 140 -7.09 -0.40 -10.49
C LEU A 140 -6.79 -1.63 -9.62
N LYS A 141 -5.59 -2.18 -9.68
CA LYS A 141 -5.17 -3.30 -8.82
C LYS A 141 -5.08 -2.84 -7.36
N ASP A 142 -4.52 -1.67 -7.12
CA ASP A 142 -4.44 -1.10 -5.77
C ASP A 142 -5.84 -0.81 -5.24
N ILE A 143 -6.74 -0.25 -6.06
CA ILE A 143 -8.17 -0.09 -5.71
C ILE A 143 -8.83 -1.44 -5.38
N ARG A 144 -8.51 -2.51 -6.13
CA ARG A 144 -9.07 -3.85 -5.92
C ARG A 144 -8.48 -4.57 -4.71
N TYR A 145 -7.19 -4.36 -4.44
CA TYR A 145 -6.41 -5.13 -3.46
C TYR A 145 -6.23 -4.41 -2.12
N MET A 146 -6.49 -3.10 -2.01
CA MET A 146 -6.55 -2.39 -0.73
C MET A 146 -7.97 -2.48 -0.12
N PRO A 147 -8.22 -3.38 0.85
CA PRO A 147 -9.57 -3.66 1.36
C PRO A 147 -10.08 -2.55 2.31
N TYR A 148 -9.21 -1.61 2.71
CA TYR A 148 -9.50 -0.59 3.71
C TYR A 148 -10.04 0.72 3.12
N ARG A 149 -10.11 0.84 1.78
CA ARG A 149 -10.74 1.99 1.09
C ARG A 149 -12.11 1.60 0.52
N LYS A 150 -12.96 0.95 1.31
CA LYS A 150 -14.40 0.93 1.01
C LYS A 150 -14.94 2.31 1.37
N SER A 151 -15.33 3.10 0.36
CA SER A 151 -16.17 4.28 0.57
C SER A 151 -17.40 3.88 1.38
N SER A 152 -17.72 4.67 2.39
CA SER A 152 -18.69 4.41 3.46
C SER A 152 -20.18 4.34 3.03
N LYS A 153 -20.49 3.77 1.87
CA LYS A 153 -21.88 3.57 1.41
C LYS A 153 -22.33 2.11 1.37
N GLU A 154 -21.42 1.16 1.59
CA GLU A 154 -21.77 -0.27 1.57
C GLU A 154 -20.80 -1.09 2.44
N ALA A 155 -20.76 -0.77 3.74
CA ALA A 155 -20.16 -1.63 4.77
C ALA A 155 -21.25 -2.43 5.50
N GLN A 156 -22.33 -2.78 4.79
CA GLN A 156 -23.39 -3.63 5.30
C GLN A 156 -23.14 -5.07 4.80
N TYR A 157 -22.82 -5.94 5.76
CA TYR A 157 -22.83 -7.41 5.70
C TYR A 157 -21.65 -8.10 4.98
N LEU A 158 -20.75 -8.70 5.79
CA LEU A 158 -20.41 -10.14 5.81
C LEU A 158 -18.95 -10.38 6.26
N CYS A 159 -18.80 -10.72 7.55
CA CYS A 159 -17.87 -11.77 7.97
C CYS A 159 -18.74 -12.99 8.34
N PRO A 160 -18.68 -14.13 7.62
CA PRO A 160 -19.34 -15.34 8.07
C PRO A 160 -18.50 -15.95 9.19
N LEU A 161 -18.91 -15.75 10.45
CA LEU A 161 -18.51 -16.64 11.54
C LEU A 161 -19.37 -17.90 11.44
N GLY A 162 -18.70 -19.05 11.41
CA GLY A 162 -19.30 -20.34 11.09
C GLY A 162 -20.51 -20.69 11.94
N SER A 163 -21.66 -20.82 11.28
CA SER A 163 -22.89 -21.36 11.86
C SER A 163 -22.73 -22.86 12.06
N ARG A 164 -22.37 -23.28 13.27
CA ARG A 164 -22.50 -24.66 13.73
C ARG A 164 -23.99 -24.98 13.76
N LYS A 165 -24.43 -25.97 12.98
CA LYS A 165 -25.83 -26.40 12.91
C LYS A 165 -26.22 -27.01 14.26
N GLU A 166 -27.10 -26.34 15.02
CA GLU A 166 -27.76 -26.96 16.16
C GLU A 166 -28.88 -27.87 15.63
N SER A 167 -28.73 -29.16 15.93
CA SER A 167 -29.71 -30.21 15.67
C SER A 167 -30.96 -29.97 16.49
N LYS A 168 -32.13 -29.95 15.82
CA LYS A 168 -33.46 -30.03 16.41
C LYS A 168 -33.55 -31.22 17.37
N LEU A 169 -33.61 -30.95 18.67
CA LEU A 169 -34.11 -31.90 19.66
C LEU A 169 -35.64 -31.94 19.52
N GLN A 170 -36.16 -33.06 19.03
CA GLN A 170 -37.57 -33.42 19.19
C GLN A 170 -37.81 -33.71 20.68
N ILE A 171 -38.61 -32.89 21.35
CA ILE A 171 -39.22 -33.27 22.62
C ILE A 171 -40.64 -33.72 22.31
N VAL A 172 -40.85 -35.02 22.45
CA VAL A 172 -42.15 -35.66 22.56
C VAL A 172 -42.64 -35.44 23.99
N SER A 173 -43.76 -34.74 24.16
CA SER A 173 -44.61 -34.84 25.37
C SER A 173 -46.06 -34.62 24.92
N GLN A 174 -46.80 -35.70 24.69
CA GLN A 174 -47.74 -36.29 25.65
C GLN A 174 -48.85 -35.33 26.11
N GLN A 175 -50.08 -35.69 25.69
CA GLN A 175 -51.36 -35.66 26.41
C GLN A 175 -51.52 -34.71 27.60
N THR A 176 -52.63 -33.95 27.64
CA THR A 176 -53.70 -34.10 28.67
C THR A 176 -54.88 -33.14 28.43
N VAL A 177 -56.07 -33.74 28.29
CA VAL A 177 -57.43 -33.38 28.76
C VAL A 177 -57.84 -31.92 29.06
N GLY A 178 -59.06 -31.61 28.64
CA GLY A 178 -59.88 -30.46 29.02
C GLY A 178 -61.13 -30.38 28.15
#